data_AF-A0A6P0JV39-F1
#
_entry.id   AF-A0A6P0JV39-F1
#
_cell.length_a   1.000
_cell.length_b   1.000
_cell.length_c   1.000
_cell.angle_alpha   90.00
_cell.angle_beta   90.00
_cell.angle_gamma   90.00
#
_symmetry.space_group_name_H-M   'P 1'
#
loop_
_entity.id
_entity.type
_entity.pdbx_description
1 polymer ?
#
loop_
_entity_poly.entity_id
_entity_poly.type
_entity_poly.pdbx_seq_one_letter_code
_entity_poly.pdbx_strand_id
1 'polypeptide(L)'
;QWNGTSVKGGGVPSAAGKSGTAEAPPGEAHAWFGAFAPFDDPEIVVVAFAEHSGGGGGSVAGPMVAEILKAYFAQEGQETQTPSEE
;
A
#
# COMPACT_ATOMS: atom_id res chain seq x y z
N GLN A 1 -1.05 -3.63 -20.62
CA GLN A 1 -0.69 -4.97 -20.09
C GLN A 1 0.18 -4.74 -18.87
N TRP A 2 -0.31 -5.15 -17.70
CA TRP A 2 0.37 -4.94 -16.40
C TRP A 2 1.47 -5.97 -16.21
N ASN A 3 2.68 -5.52 -15.88
CA ASN A 3 3.79 -6.39 -15.47
C ASN A 3 3.83 -6.38 -13.94
N GLY A 4 3.05 -7.26 -13.32
CA GLY A 4 3.02 -7.40 -11.87
C GLY A 4 4.39 -7.76 -11.33
N THR A 5 4.95 -6.90 -10.47
CA THR A 5 6.04 -7.30 -9.59
C THR A 5 5.44 -8.15 -8.49
N SER A 6 5.51 -9.47 -8.63
CA SER A 6 5.35 -10.37 -7.49
C SER A 6 6.48 -10.09 -6.52
N VAL A 7 6.20 -9.36 -5.44
CA VAL A 7 7.12 -9.27 -4.30
C VAL A 7 6.98 -10.58 -3.54
N LYS A 8 7.78 -11.60 -3.89
CA LYS A 8 8.07 -12.70 -2.97
C LYS A 8 8.99 -12.16 -1.87
N GLY A 9 8.42 -11.33 -1.00
CA GLY A 9 8.91 -11.03 0.34
C GLY A 9 7.80 -11.50 1.27
N GLY A 10 8.07 -12.54 2.06
CA GLY A 10 7.03 -13.22 2.85
C GLY A 10 6.28 -12.24 3.75
N GLY A 11 4.96 -12.14 3.58
CA GLY A 11 4.08 -11.46 4.55
C GLY A 11 2.97 -10.58 3.98
N VAL A 12 3.00 -10.16 2.71
CA VAL A 12 1.92 -9.29 2.16
C VAL A 12 1.02 -10.06 1.19
N PRO A 13 -0.30 -10.14 1.45
CA PRO A 13 -1.27 -10.75 0.56
C PRO A 13 -1.44 -9.97 -0.75
N SER A 14 -2.21 -10.53 -1.69
CA SER A 14 -2.53 -9.86 -2.96
C SER A 14 -3.18 -8.49 -2.68
N ALA A 15 -2.80 -7.46 -3.43
CA ALA A 15 -3.35 -6.12 -3.27
C ALA A 15 -3.75 -5.54 -4.63
N ALA A 16 -4.79 -4.71 -4.65
CA ALA A 16 -5.15 -3.90 -5.81
C ALA A 16 -5.19 -2.43 -5.44
N GLY A 17 -4.79 -1.58 -6.37
CA GLY A 17 -4.76 -0.15 -6.13
C GLY A 17 -4.75 0.68 -7.41
N LYS A 18 -4.96 1.97 -7.23
CA LYS A 18 -5.02 2.95 -8.31
C LYS A 18 -4.22 4.20 -7.94
N SER A 19 -3.38 4.62 -8.87
CA SER A 19 -2.68 5.90 -8.81
C SER A 19 -3.55 7.05 -9.29
N GLY A 20 -3.31 8.23 -8.73
CA GLY A 20 -3.78 9.50 -9.26
C GLY A 20 -2.73 10.60 -9.12
N THR A 21 -2.82 11.58 -10.00
CA THR A 21 -1.98 12.76 -10.04
C THR A 21 -2.87 13.93 -10.40
N ALA A 22 -2.76 15.06 -9.70
CA ALA A 22 -3.45 16.29 -10.05
C ALA A 22 -2.45 17.44 -10.18
N GLU A 23 -2.59 18.22 -11.26
CA GLU A 23 -1.88 19.48 -11.40
C GLU A 23 -2.35 20.47 -10.33
N ALA A 24 -1.45 21.32 -9.82
CA ALA A 24 -1.77 22.30 -8.79
C ALA A 24 -1.10 23.67 -9.05
N PRO A 25 -1.38 24.37 -10.17
CA PRO A 25 -0.73 25.65 -10.47
C PRO A 25 -0.99 26.71 -9.37
N PRO A 26 0.02 27.51 -8.96
CA PRO A 26 1.39 27.58 -9.51
C PRO A 26 2.38 26.56 -8.91
N GLY A 27 1.92 25.70 -8.01
CA GLY A 27 2.73 24.68 -7.33
C GLY A 27 2.93 23.39 -8.13
N GLU A 28 3.66 22.47 -7.51
CA GLU A 28 3.94 21.15 -8.07
C GLU A 28 2.71 20.24 -8.01
N ALA A 29 2.64 19.21 -8.86
CA ALA A 29 1.50 18.28 -8.88
C ALA A 29 1.34 17.52 -7.54
N HIS A 30 0.10 17.30 -7.12
CA HIS A 30 -0.26 16.37 -6.06
C HIS A 30 -0.20 14.94 -6.58
N ALA A 31 0.15 14.00 -5.69
CA ALA A 31 0.21 12.58 -6.00
C ALA A 31 -0.59 11.79 -4.97
N TRP A 32 -1.36 10.79 -5.39
CA TRP A 32 -1.96 9.84 -4.47
C TRP A 32 -1.99 8.43 -5.01
N PHE A 33 -2.07 7.48 -4.08
CA PHE A 33 -2.28 6.08 -4.37
C PHE A 33 -3.26 5.53 -3.34
N GLY A 34 -4.34 4.92 -3.82
CA GLY A 34 -5.26 4.15 -2.99
C GLY A 34 -5.09 2.67 -3.29
N ALA A 35 -5.04 1.83 -2.26
CA ALA A 35 -5.05 0.38 -2.42
C ALA A 35 -5.86 -0.30 -1.32
N PHE A 36 -6.31 -1.51 -1.62
CA PHE A 36 -6.89 -2.42 -0.66
C PHE A 36 -6.20 -3.79 -0.73
N ALA A 37 -6.21 -4.51 0.38
CA ALA A 37 -5.65 -5.84 0.51
C ALA A 37 -6.32 -6.62 1.66
N PRO A 38 -6.36 -7.97 1.63
CA PRO A 38 -6.15 -8.83 0.45
C PRO A 38 -7.05 -8.48 -0.75
N PHE A 39 -6.74 -8.98 -1.96
CA PHE A 39 -7.57 -8.70 -3.14
C PHE A 39 -8.90 -9.46 -3.10
N ASP A 40 -8.84 -10.73 -2.69
CA ASP A 40 -9.97 -11.65 -2.75
C ASP A 40 -10.92 -11.48 -1.54
N ASP A 41 -10.38 -11.12 -0.38
CA ASP A 41 -11.14 -10.80 0.84
C ASP A 41 -10.54 -9.53 1.48
N PRO A 42 -10.96 -8.32 1.07
CA PRO A 42 -10.34 -7.08 1.52
C PRO A 42 -10.58 -6.76 3.00
N GLU A 43 -9.50 -6.54 3.74
CA GLU A 43 -9.53 -6.25 5.19
C GLU A 43 -9.15 -4.80 5.50
N ILE A 44 -8.21 -4.23 4.72
CA ILE A 44 -7.74 -2.86 4.89
C ILE A 44 -7.73 -2.08 3.57
N VAL A 45 -8.07 -0.80 3.65
CA VAL A 45 -7.87 0.20 2.59
C VAL A 45 -6.89 1.26 3.08
N VAL A 46 -5.87 1.54 2.27
CA VAL A 46 -4.86 2.57 2.54
C VAL A 46 -4.86 3.58 1.41
N VAL A 47 -4.91 4.87 1.77
CA VAL A 47 -4.74 5.97 0.82
C VAL A 47 -3.57 6.83 1.30
N ALA A 48 -2.54 6.95 0.47
CA ALA A 48 -1.47 7.91 0.67
C ALA A 48 -1.66 9.09 -0.28
N PHE A 49 -1.59 10.31 0.27
CA PHE A 49 -1.68 11.57 -0.47
C PHE A 49 -0.44 12.41 -0.17
N ALA A 50 0.26 12.83 -1.21
CA ALA A 50 1.42 13.70 -1.14
C ALA A 50 1.09 15.04 -1.81
N GLU A 51 1.06 16.09 -1.00
CA GLU A 51 0.77 17.44 -1.46
C GLU A 51 2.00 18.07 -2.15
N HIS A 52 1.81 18.74 -3.29
CA HIS A 52 2.87 19.45 -4.03
C HIS A 52 4.19 18.67 -4.13
N SER A 53 4.11 17.42 -4.56
CA SER A 53 5.26 16.49 -4.57
C SER A 53 6.01 16.41 -5.90
N GLY A 54 5.47 17.01 -6.97
CA GLY A 54 6.13 17.10 -8.27
C GLY A 54 6.24 15.78 -9.04
N GLY A 55 5.51 14.73 -8.63
CA GLY A 55 5.60 13.39 -9.23
C GLY A 55 4.25 12.68 -9.42
N GLY A 56 4.30 11.45 -9.92
CA GLY A 56 3.10 10.64 -10.17
C GLY A 56 2.63 9.84 -8.95
N GLY A 57 1.31 9.61 -8.85
CA GLY A 57 0.72 8.80 -7.78
C GLY A 57 1.37 7.43 -7.57
N GLY A 58 1.76 6.76 -8.67
CA GLY A 58 2.43 5.45 -8.59
C GLY A 58 3.88 5.50 -8.10
N SER A 59 4.64 6.55 -8.43
CA SER A 59 6.06 6.66 -8.07
C SER A 59 6.28 7.31 -6.70
N VAL A 60 5.38 8.19 -6.27
CA VAL A 60 5.48 8.90 -4.99
C VAL A 60 4.66 8.20 -3.91
N ALA A 61 3.36 8.06 -4.13
CA ALA A 61 2.44 7.55 -3.11
C ALA A 61 2.34 6.02 -3.08
N GLY A 62 2.61 5.35 -4.21
CA GLY A 62 2.63 3.88 -4.30
C GLY A 62 3.57 3.20 -3.27
N PRO A 63 4.85 3.62 -3.16
CA PRO A 63 5.75 3.09 -2.14
C PRO A 63 5.26 3.30 -0.70
N MET A 64 4.64 4.44 -0.40
CA MET A 64 4.10 4.73 0.93
C MET A 64 3.00 3.73 1.31
N VAL A 65 2.08 3.46 0.38
CA VAL A 65 1.01 2.46 0.57
C VAL A 65 1.60 1.07 0.76
N ALA A 66 2.63 0.71 -0.01
CA ALA A 66 3.27 -0.60 0.10
C ALA A 66 3.92 -0.83 1.48
N GLU A 67 4.59 0.18 2.04
CA GLU A 67 5.18 0.09 3.39
C GLU A 67 4.12 -0.05 4.48
N ILE A 68 2.98 0.64 4.37
CA ILE A 68 1.87 0.51 5.33
C ILE A 68 1.25 -0.89 5.25
N LEU A 69 0.98 -1.40 4.05
CA LEU A 69 0.44 -2.75 3.88
C LEU A 69 1.42 -3.81 4.42
N LYS A 70 2.72 -3.65 4.18
CA LYS A 70 3.75 -4.51 4.79
C LYS A 70 3.69 -4.48 6.31
N ALA A 71 3.60 -3.30 6.91
CA ALA A 71 3.53 -3.15 8.36
C ALA A 71 2.26 -3.78 8.94
N TYR A 72 1.11 -3.59 8.28
CA TYR A 72 -0.19 -4.14 8.70
C TYR A 72 -0.15 -5.69 8.73
N PHE A 73 0.20 -6.34 7.63
CA PHE A 73 0.21 -7.80 7.56
C PHE A 73 1.41 -8.47 8.25
N ALA A 74 2.48 -7.73 8.54
CA ALA A 74 3.57 -8.23 9.38
C ALA A 74 3.13 -8.44 10.84
N GLN A 75 2.12 -7.70 11.33
CA GLN A 75 1.59 -7.85 12.68
C GLN A 75 0.66 -9.08 12.82
N GLU A 76 -0.05 -9.46 11.75
CA GLU A 76 -0.91 -10.65 11.76
C GLU A 76 -0.13 -11.97 11.88
N GLY A 77 1.14 -11.98 11.47
CA GLY A 77 2.03 -13.12 11.68
C GLY A 77 2.50 -13.32 13.13
N GLN A 78 2.11 -12.43 14.06
CA GLN A 78 2.58 -12.44 15.46
C GLN A 78 1.48 -12.82 16.48
N GLU A 79 0.23 -13.08 16.07
CA GLU A 79 -0.85 -13.47 16.99
C GLU A 79 -1.30 -14.93 16.79
N THR A 80 -0.65 -15.87 17.49
CA THR A 80 -1.23 -17.04 18.21
C THR A 80 -0.13 -18.03 18.61
N GLN A 81 0.62 -17.69 19.65
CA GLN A 81 1.13 -18.71 20.57
C GLN A 81 0.63 -18.35 21.96
N THR A 82 -0.60 -18.76 22.26
CA THR A 82 -1.02 -18.93 23.65
C THR A 82 -0.05 -19.93 24.28
N PRO A 83 0.68 -19.58 25.35
CA PRO A 83 1.48 -20.58 26.06
C PRO A 83 0.51 -21.64 26.58
N SER A 84 0.57 -22.85 26.03
CA SER A 84 -0.09 -24.00 26.64
C SER A 84 0.70 -24.35 27.90
N GLU A 85 0.16 -24.03 29.06
CA GLU A 85 0.59 -24.65 30.32
C GLU A 85 0.18 -26.13 30.29
N GLU A 86 1.15 -27.04 30.19
CA GLU A 86 1.27 -28.29 30.96
C GLU A 86 2.73 -28.75 31.02
#